data_AF-A0A1C4XFM4-F1
#
_entry.id   AF-A0A1C4XFM4-F1
#
_cell.length_a   1.000
_cell.length_b   1.000
_cell.length_c   1.000
_cell.angle_alpha   90.00
_cell.angle_beta   90.00
_cell.angle_gamma   90.00
#
_symmetry.space_group_name_H-M   'P 1'
#
loop_
_entity.id
_entity.type
_entity.pdbx_description
1 polymer ?
#
loop_
_entity_poly.entity_id
_entity_poly.type
_entity_poly.pdbx_seq_one_letter_code
_entity_poly.pdbx_strand_id
1 'polypeptide(L)'
;MSPPVIPAVDRAFARRLAPGEALAADAERIARTCYQMAVRFHRGGKLIVFGNGGPATDAQHVVVEFVHPVIVGKRALPAISLTNDAATLTGIARADGFDEVFAAQLRLLAAPEDIALGLSADGRCANVRRGLAAARDLGLLTVGLLGGDGGDIARDEVADHVVIARSDDPCVVKEVHVTTYHILWELVHVFFEQPGLLGREAIR
;
A
#
# COMPACT_ATOMS: atom_id res chain seq x y z
N MET A 1 45.93 1.75 -1.44
CA MET A 1 44.69 1.83 -2.23
C MET A 1 43.54 1.50 -1.29
N SER A 2 42.59 2.41 -1.09
CA SER A 2 41.38 2.08 -0.31
C SER A 2 40.68 0.89 -0.95
N PRO A 3 40.18 -0.09 -0.18
CA PRO A 3 39.57 -1.28 -0.75
C PRO A 3 38.37 -0.89 -1.62
N PRO A 4 38.06 -1.66 -2.69
CA PRO A 4 36.96 -1.40 -3.63
C PRO A 4 35.56 -1.37 -3.00
N VAL A 5 35.47 -1.57 -1.68
CA VAL A 5 34.28 -1.54 -0.85
C VAL A 5 33.68 -0.13 -0.77
N ILE A 6 34.50 0.93 -0.63
CA ILE A 6 33.98 2.30 -0.46
C ILE A 6 33.18 2.74 -1.71
N PRO A 7 33.69 2.57 -2.95
CA PRO A 7 32.91 2.91 -4.15
C PRO A 7 31.63 2.09 -4.34
N ALA A 8 31.59 0.84 -3.85
CA ALA A 8 30.39 0.00 -3.93
C ALA A 8 29.31 0.45 -2.95
N VAL A 9 29.71 0.85 -1.73
CA VAL A 9 28.82 1.43 -0.73
C VAL A 9 28.26 2.77 -1.21
N ASP A 10 29.11 3.65 -1.73
CA ASP A 10 28.68 4.96 -2.25
C ASP A 10 27.64 4.81 -3.37
N ARG A 11 27.86 3.86 -4.30
CA ARG A 11 26.89 3.54 -5.35
C ARG A 11 25.58 2.99 -4.79
N ALA A 12 25.64 2.18 -3.74
CA ALA A 12 24.43 1.69 -3.08
C ALA A 12 23.63 2.88 -2.53
N PHE A 13 24.22 3.77 -1.74
CA PHE A 13 23.50 4.94 -1.22
C PHE A 13 23.01 5.88 -2.32
N ALA A 14 23.83 6.16 -3.34
CA ALA A 14 23.48 7.07 -4.43
C ALA A 14 22.19 6.66 -5.17
N ARG A 15 21.95 5.36 -5.35
CA ARG A 15 20.74 4.83 -6.00
C ARG A 15 19.43 5.17 -5.26
N ARG A 16 19.49 5.53 -3.97
CA ARG A 16 18.31 5.83 -3.13
C ARG A 16 17.98 7.32 -3.09
N LEU A 17 18.91 8.19 -3.46
CA LEU A 17 18.75 9.64 -3.36
C LEU A 17 17.61 10.13 -4.24
N ALA A 18 17.70 9.91 -5.56
CA ALA A 18 16.69 10.41 -6.50
C ALA A 18 15.28 9.82 -6.25
N PRO A 19 15.10 8.50 -5.99
CA PRO A 19 13.79 7.97 -5.62
C PRO A 19 13.25 8.53 -4.30
N GLY A 20 14.12 8.80 -3.31
CA GLY A 20 13.74 9.42 -2.04
C GLY A 20 13.29 10.87 -2.21
N GLU A 21 14.02 11.67 -2.99
CA GLU A 21 13.62 13.05 -3.34
C GLU A 21 12.30 13.07 -4.13
N ALA A 22 12.11 12.11 -5.04
CA ALA A 22 10.88 11.96 -5.79
C ALA A 22 9.69 11.60 -4.90
N LEU A 23 9.88 10.76 -3.87
CA LEU A 23 8.84 10.48 -2.87
C LEU A 23 8.47 11.75 -2.10
N ALA A 24 9.46 12.56 -1.70
CA ALA A 24 9.21 13.82 -1.00
C ALA A 24 8.39 14.81 -1.86
N ALA A 25 8.58 14.81 -3.18
CA ALA A 25 7.78 15.61 -4.11
C ALA A 25 6.30 15.18 -4.16
N ASP A 26 5.96 13.95 -3.75
CA ASP A 26 4.59 13.44 -3.68
C ASP A 26 3.89 13.74 -2.32
N ALA A 27 4.49 14.58 -1.46
CA ALA A 27 4.00 14.84 -0.10
C ALA A 27 2.52 15.24 -0.03
N GLU A 28 2.04 16.13 -0.92
CA GLU A 28 0.63 16.54 -0.94
C GLU A 28 -0.31 15.36 -1.26
N ARG A 29 0.09 14.53 -2.23
CA ARG A 29 -0.67 13.34 -2.63
C ARG A 29 -0.74 12.36 -1.47
N ILE A 30 0.39 12.10 -0.81
CA ILE A 30 0.47 11.21 0.35
C ILE A 30 -0.41 11.73 1.48
N ALA A 31 -0.32 13.02 1.83
CA ALA A 31 -1.15 13.62 2.86
C ALA A 31 -2.65 13.47 2.56
N ARG A 32 -3.06 13.65 1.30
CA ARG A 32 -4.45 13.46 0.88
C ARG A 32 -4.90 12.00 0.98
N THR A 33 -4.05 11.05 0.60
CA THR A 33 -4.30 9.61 0.78
C THR A 33 -4.52 9.29 2.27
N CYS A 34 -3.63 9.78 3.15
CA CYS A 34 -3.73 9.56 4.60
C CYS A 34 -5.03 10.14 5.18
N TYR A 35 -5.41 11.33 4.74
CA TYR A 35 -6.67 11.95 5.15
C TYR A 35 -7.87 11.06 4.75
N GLN A 36 -7.94 10.59 3.50
CA GLN A 36 -9.04 9.73 3.05
C GLN A 36 -9.07 8.38 3.76
N MET A 37 -7.90 7.78 4.03
CA MET A 37 -7.80 6.56 4.83
C MET A 37 -8.33 6.79 6.26
N ALA A 38 -7.97 7.90 6.92
CA ALA A 38 -8.47 8.23 8.25
C ALA A 38 -10.00 8.40 8.27
N VAL A 39 -10.59 9.01 7.23
CA VAL A 39 -12.05 9.10 7.06
C VAL A 39 -12.68 7.70 6.99
N ARG A 40 -12.12 6.78 6.20
CA ARG A 40 -12.63 5.40 6.11
C ARG A 40 -12.56 4.65 7.43
N PHE A 41 -11.46 4.80 8.18
CA PHE A 41 -11.35 4.22 9.52
C PHE A 41 -12.38 4.80 10.51
N HIS A 42 -12.68 6.11 10.45
CA HIS A 42 -13.74 6.72 11.28
C HIS A 42 -15.13 6.16 10.97
N ARG A 43 -15.38 5.81 9.71
CA ARG A 43 -16.62 5.15 9.28
C ARG A 43 -16.66 3.64 9.59
N GLY A 44 -15.68 3.13 10.33
CA GLY A 44 -15.62 1.73 10.73
C GLY A 44 -15.04 0.78 9.68
N GLY A 45 -14.47 1.31 8.58
CA GLY A 45 -13.78 0.52 7.57
C GLY A 45 -12.49 -0.10 8.08
N LYS A 46 -12.02 -1.14 7.37
CA LYS A 46 -10.73 -1.79 7.60
C LYS A 46 -9.79 -1.64 6.40
N LEU A 47 -8.49 -1.74 6.66
CA LEU A 47 -7.46 -1.78 5.63
C LEU A 47 -7.22 -3.22 5.16
N ILE A 48 -7.30 -3.45 3.85
CA ILE A 48 -7.07 -4.74 3.21
C ILE A 48 -5.87 -4.61 2.28
N VAL A 49 -4.77 -5.29 2.57
CA VAL A 49 -3.49 -5.11 1.88
C VAL A 49 -3.11 -6.36 1.09
N PHE A 50 -2.55 -6.19 -0.11
CA PHE A 50 -2.15 -7.31 -0.96
C PHE A 50 -1.03 -6.97 -1.95
N GLY A 51 -0.26 -7.99 -2.33
CA GLY A 51 0.87 -7.91 -3.25
C GLY A 51 1.53 -9.29 -3.43
N ASN A 52 2.49 -9.42 -4.34
CA ASN A 52 3.19 -10.69 -4.62
C ASN A 52 4.67 -10.63 -4.21
N GLY A 53 5.24 -11.73 -3.73
CA GLY A 53 6.68 -11.82 -3.45
C GLY A 53 7.13 -10.84 -2.36
N GLY A 54 8.12 -9.99 -2.63
CA GLY A 54 8.56 -8.94 -1.70
C GLY A 54 7.41 -8.03 -1.24
N PRO A 55 6.58 -7.49 -2.15
CA PRO A 55 5.33 -6.82 -1.82
C PRO A 55 4.35 -7.61 -0.94
N ALA A 56 4.38 -8.95 -0.94
CA ALA A 56 3.55 -9.75 -0.04
C ALA A 56 4.02 -9.67 1.42
N THR A 57 5.34 -9.58 1.65
CA THR A 57 5.91 -9.33 2.98
C THR A 57 5.62 -7.90 3.43
N ASP A 58 5.64 -6.95 2.49
CA ASP A 58 5.30 -5.56 2.78
C ASP A 58 3.81 -5.43 3.15
N ALA A 59 2.92 -6.17 2.47
CA ALA A 59 1.50 -6.22 2.84
C ALA A 59 1.29 -6.72 4.28
N GLN A 60 2.04 -7.75 4.70
CA GLN A 60 2.04 -8.24 6.07
C GLN A 60 2.56 -7.20 7.06
N HIS A 61 3.67 -6.53 6.71
CA HIS A 61 4.26 -5.50 7.55
C HIS A 61 3.28 -4.33 7.75
N VAL A 62 2.69 -3.80 6.67
CA VAL A 62 1.67 -2.74 6.76
C VAL A 62 0.57 -3.13 7.75
N VAL A 63 0.03 -4.34 7.64
CA VAL A 63 -1.05 -4.80 8.54
C VAL A 63 -0.60 -4.79 10.00
N VAL A 64 0.61 -5.26 10.30
CA VAL A 64 1.17 -5.25 11.66
C VAL A 64 1.25 -3.83 12.22
N GLU A 65 1.70 -2.85 11.44
CA GLU A 65 1.81 -1.46 11.89
C GLU A 65 0.43 -0.90 12.34
N PHE A 66 -0.64 -1.22 11.61
CA PHE A 66 -1.99 -0.74 11.94
C PHE A 66 -2.64 -1.51 13.09
N VAL A 67 -2.48 -2.83 13.18
CA VAL A 67 -3.10 -3.65 14.26
C VAL A 67 -2.30 -3.65 15.56
N HIS A 68 -0.99 -3.36 15.49
CA HIS A 68 -0.08 -3.28 16.64
C HIS A 68 0.77 -2.00 16.58
N PRO A 69 0.18 -0.83 16.89
CA PRO A 69 0.89 0.44 16.76
C PRO A 69 2.16 0.47 17.61
N VAL A 70 3.31 0.76 16.97
CA VAL A 70 4.63 0.77 17.60
C VAL A 70 4.78 1.94 18.60
N ILE A 71 4.02 3.02 18.41
CA ILE A 71 4.00 4.17 19.32
C ILE A 71 3.00 3.95 20.44
N VAL A 72 3.49 4.04 21.68
CA VAL A 72 2.68 3.93 22.91
C VAL A 72 1.53 4.95 22.88
N GLY A 73 0.31 4.47 23.10
CA GLY A 73 -0.90 5.29 23.18
C GLY A 73 -1.66 5.45 21.87
N LYS A 74 -1.11 5.02 20.73
CA LYS A 74 -1.85 4.99 19.46
C LYS A 74 -2.88 3.86 19.43
N ARG A 75 -4.06 4.15 18.88
CA ARG A 75 -5.17 3.19 18.77
C ARG A 75 -4.90 2.19 17.66
N ALA A 76 -5.08 0.89 17.93
CA ALA A 76 -5.07 -0.13 16.88
C ALA A 76 -6.23 0.09 15.89
N LEU A 77 -5.91 0.02 14.60
CA LEU A 77 -6.85 0.15 13.49
C LEU A 77 -7.01 -1.20 12.79
N PRO A 78 -8.23 -1.58 12.38
CA PRO A 78 -8.47 -2.90 11.80
C PRO A 78 -7.79 -3.03 10.43
N ALA A 79 -6.91 -4.03 10.28
CA ALA A 79 -6.26 -4.32 9.01
C ALA A 79 -6.08 -5.85 8.81
N ILE A 80 -6.12 -6.30 7.56
CA ILE A 80 -5.87 -7.69 7.16
C ILE A 80 -5.01 -7.76 5.89
N SER A 81 -4.18 -8.79 5.78
CA SER A 81 -3.41 -9.07 4.57
C SER A 81 -4.03 -10.26 3.84
N LEU A 82 -4.28 -10.12 2.54
CA LEU A 82 -4.76 -11.21 1.69
C LEU A 82 -3.65 -12.19 1.27
N THR A 83 -2.43 -11.99 1.78
CA THR A 83 -1.24 -12.79 1.44
C THR A 83 -0.95 -13.89 2.46
N ASN A 84 -1.67 -13.94 3.59
CA ASN A 84 -1.31 -14.76 4.74
C ASN A 84 -1.75 -16.22 4.64
N ASP A 85 -2.90 -16.47 4.01
CA ASP A 85 -3.48 -17.81 3.96
C ASP A 85 -3.09 -18.52 2.66
N ALA A 86 -2.08 -19.39 2.78
CA ALA A 86 -1.59 -20.20 1.67
C ALA A 86 -2.68 -21.13 1.10
N ALA A 87 -3.60 -21.65 1.92
CA ALA A 87 -4.67 -22.52 1.46
C ALA A 87 -5.67 -21.74 0.59
N THR A 88 -6.04 -20.53 1.03
CA THR A 88 -6.90 -19.64 0.25
C THR A 88 -6.25 -19.23 -1.07
N LEU A 89 -4.99 -18.77 -1.04
CA LEU A 89 -4.27 -18.35 -2.26
C LEU A 89 -4.16 -19.49 -3.28
N THR A 90 -3.71 -20.67 -2.83
CA THR A 90 -3.50 -21.82 -3.71
C THR A 90 -4.81 -22.43 -4.20
N GLY A 91 -5.87 -22.41 -3.37
CA GLY A 91 -7.20 -22.85 -3.73
C GLY A 91 -7.81 -22.01 -4.85
N ILE A 92 -7.80 -20.68 -4.71
CA ILE A 92 -8.31 -19.76 -5.74
C ILE A 92 -7.44 -19.85 -6.99
N ALA A 93 -6.11 -19.86 -6.85
CA ALA A 93 -5.20 -19.96 -8.00
C ALA A 93 -5.46 -21.23 -8.83
N ARG A 94 -5.78 -22.35 -8.17
CA ARG A 94 -6.15 -23.61 -8.83
C ARG A 94 -7.51 -23.52 -9.52
N ALA A 95 -8.51 -22.91 -8.88
CA ALA A 95 -9.89 -22.90 -9.36
C ALA A 95 -10.12 -21.87 -10.46
N ASP A 96 -9.67 -20.63 -10.24
CA ASP A 96 -10.04 -19.45 -11.04
C ASP A 96 -8.82 -18.76 -11.68
N GLY A 97 -7.61 -19.27 -11.41
CA GLY A 97 -6.35 -18.72 -11.89
C GLY A 97 -5.71 -17.72 -10.93
N PHE A 98 -4.38 -17.58 -11.03
CA PHE A 98 -3.62 -16.73 -10.10
C PHE A 98 -4.00 -15.24 -10.19
N ASP A 99 -4.55 -14.81 -11.32
CA ASP A 99 -5.03 -13.44 -11.53
C ASP A 99 -6.28 -13.07 -10.71
N GLU A 100 -6.99 -14.05 -10.13
CA GLU A 100 -8.18 -13.80 -9.29
C GLU A 100 -7.89 -13.77 -7.79
N VAL A 101 -6.69 -14.16 -7.35
CA VAL A 101 -6.43 -14.48 -5.92
C VAL A 101 -6.79 -13.36 -4.96
N PHE A 102 -6.63 -12.09 -5.35
CA PHE A 102 -7.01 -10.94 -4.52
C PHE A 102 -8.45 -10.48 -4.77
N ALA A 103 -8.89 -10.45 -6.03
CA ALA A 103 -10.24 -10.01 -6.38
C ALA A 103 -11.33 -10.93 -5.78
N ALA A 104 -11.13 -12.25 -5.81
CA ALA A 104 -12.04 -13.22 -5.21
C ALA A 104 -12.15 -13.03 -3.69
N GLN A 105 -11.03 -12.82 -2.99
CA GLN A 105 -11.04 -12.56 -1.56
C GLN A 105 -11.72 -11.23 -1.21
N LEU A 106 -11.47 -10.15 -1.98
CA LEU A 106 -12.11 -8.85 -1.77
C LEU A 106 -13.63 -8.92 -1.88
N ARG A 107 -14.17 -9.61 -2.90
CA ARG A 107 -15.62 -9.79 -3.08
C ARG A 107 -16.30 -10.49 -1.90
N LEU A 108 -15.56 -11.26 -1.10
CA LEU A 108 -16.09 -11.98 0.06
C LEU A 108 -15.88 -11.23 1.38
N LEU A 109 -14.76 -10.52 1.53
CA LEU A 109 -14.32 -9.96 2.81
C LEU A 109 -14.56 -8.46 2.94
N ALA A 110 -14.71 -7.74 1.82
CA ALA A 110 -14.72 -6.29 1.80
C ALA A 110 -16.12 -5.69 1.90
N ALA A 111 -16.20 -4.49 2.47
CA ALA A 111 -17.37 -3.63 2.51
C ALA A 111 -17.04 -2.25 1.92
N PRO A 112 -18.03 -1.46 1.48
CA PRO A 112 -17.78 -0.17 0.80
C PRO A 112 -17.00 0.88 1.60
N GLU A 113 -16.94 0.77 2.93
CA GLU A 113 -16.14 1.67 3.77
C GLU A 113 -14.68 1.25 3.92
N ASP A 114 -14.30 0.07 3.41
CA ASP A 114 -12.95 -0.44 3.53
C ASP A 114 -11.96 0.27 2.59
N ILE A 115 -10.69 0.01 2.85
CA ILE A 115 -9.56 0.51 2.07
C ILE A 115 -8.85 -0.69 1.45
N ALA A 116 -8.61 -0.67 0.14
CA ALA A 116 -7.77 -1.63 -0.55
C ALA A 116 -6.41 -1.00 -0.87
N LEU A 117 -5.33 -1.62 -0.38
CA LEU A 117 -3.95 -1.21 -0.66
C LEU A 117 -3.22 -2.30 -1.45
N GLY A 118 -3.00 -2.05 -2.73
CA GLY A 118 -2.29 -2.95 -3.64
C GLY A 118 -0.82 -2.54 -3.82
N LEU A 119 0.10 -3.49 -3.68
CA LEU A 119 1.54 -3.27 -3.87
C LEU A 119 2.05 -4.05 -5.09
N SER A 120 2.79 -3.37 -5.97
CA SER A 120 3.42 -3.99 -7.14
C SER A 120 4.77 -3.34 -7.43
N ALA A 121 5.85 -4.13 -7.47
CA ALA A 121 7.21 -3.60 -7.64
C ALA A 121 7.43 -2.91 -9.00
N ASP A 122 6.60 -3.19 -9.99
CA ASP A 122 6.71 -2.67 -11.36
C ASP A 122 5.37 -2.14 -11.92
N GLY A 123 4.30 -2.23 -11.15
CA GLY A 123 2.96 -1.81 -11.58
C GLY A 123 2.30 -2.73 -12.62
N ARG A 124 2.86 -3.92 -12.90
CA ARG A 124 2.38 -4.84 -13.97
C ARG A 124 1.75 -6.14 -13.45
N CYS A 125 1.62 -6.28 -12.13
CA CYS A 125 1.01 -7.48 -11.54
C CYS A 125 -0.50 -7.56 -11.85
N ALA A 126 -0.89 -8.49 -12.72
CA ALA A 126 -2.28 -8.66 -13.15
C ALA A 126 -3.25 -8.92 -12.00
N ASN A 127 -2.90 -9.82 -11.06
CA ASN A 127 -3.73 -10.08 -9.89
C ASN A 127 -3.90 -8.86 -8.96
N VAL A 128 -2.88 -8.02 -8.79
CA VAL A 128 -2.97 -6.77 -8.01
C VAL A 128 -3.88 -5.77 -8.73
N ARG A 129 -3.71 -5.61 -10.04
CA ARG A 129 -4.58 -4.75 -10.88
C ARG A 129 -6.05 -5.17 -10.75
N ARG A 130 -6.33 -6.47 -10.83
CA ARG A 130 -7.69 -7.01 -10.72
C ARG A 130 -8.25 -6.88 -9.31
N GLY A 131 -7.42 -7.04 -8.28
CA GLY A 131 -7.79 -6.75 -6.89
C GLY A 131 -8.22 -5.30 -6.71
N LEU A 132 -7.42 -4.34 -7.19
CA LEU A 132 -7.75 -2.91 -7.13
C LEU A 132 -9.03 -2.58 -7.91
N ALA A 133 -9.18 -3.12 -9.12
CA ALA A 133 -10.41 -2.94 -9.91
C ALA A 133 -11.65 -3.48 -9.18
N ALA A 134 -11.58 -4.68 -8.62
CA ALA A 134 -12.68 -5.26 -7.84
C ALA A 134 -13.00 -4.44 -6.58
N ALA A 135 -11.98 -3.92 -5.89
CA ALA A 135 -12.18 -3.05 -4.74
C ALA A 135 -12.90 -1.75 -5.12
N ARG A 136 -12.52 -1.14 -6.26
CA ARG A 136 -13.18 0.06 -6.80
C ARG A 136 -14.64 -0.21 -7.12
N ASP A 137 -14.94 -1.33 -7.78
CA ASP A 137 -16.32 -1.73 -8.11
C ASP A 137 -17.18 -1.95 -6.85
N LEU A 138 -16.56 -2.36 -5.74
CA LEU A 138 -17.20 -2.53 -4.43
C LEU A 138 -17.31 -1.22 -3.61
N GLY A 139 -16.78 -0.10 -4.11
CA GLY A 139 -16.86 1.22 -3.48
C GLY A 139 -15.77 1.52 -2.44
N LEU A 140 -14.76 0.66 -2.31
CA LEU A 140 -13.63 0.86 -1.39
C LEU A 140 -12.80 2.07 -1.82
N LEU A 141 -12.09 2.67 -0.86
CA LEU A 141 -10.96 3.54 -1.18
C LEU A 141 -9.80 2.69 -1.72
N THR A 142 -9.31 3.00 -2.90
CA THR A 142 -8.26 2.21 -3.57
C THR A 142 -6.93 2.96 -3.61
N VAL A 143 -5.87 2.32 -3.12
CA VAL A 143 -4.52 2.86 -3.02
C VAL A 143 -3.52 1.90 -3.67
N GLY A 144 -2.68 2.41 -4.57
CA GLY A 144 -1.61 1.66 -5.23
C GLY A 144 -0.23 2.17 -4.83
N LEU A 145 0.62 1.28 -4.29
CA LEU A 145 2.06 1.53 -4.17
C LEU A 145 2.79 0.78 -5.27
N LEU A 146 3.28 1.51 -6.26
CA LEU A 146 3.80 0.97 -7.51
C LEU A 146 5.28 1.33 -7.67
N GLY A 147 6.01 0.61 -8.49
CA GLY A 147 7.40 0.95 -8.86
C GLY A 147 7.56 1.23 -10.35
N GLY A 148 8.78 1.59 -10.76
CA GLY A 148 9.10 1.96 -12.14
C GLY A 148 8.29 3.17 -12.63
N ASP A 149 7.54 2.97 -13.71
CA ASP A 149 6.63 3.94 -14.33
C ASP A 149 5.18 3.80 -13.85
N GLY A 150 4.90 2.89 -12.91
CA GLY A 150 3.55 2.56 -12.44
C GLY A 150 2.80 1.54 -13.29
N GLY A 151 3.35 1.15 -14.44
CA GLY A 151 2.85 0.05 -15.28
C GLY A 151 1.36 0.14 -15.68
N ASP A 152 0.76 -1.02 -15.90
CA ASP A 152 -0.64 -1.14 -16.30
C ASP A 152 -1.60 -0.69 -15.19
N ILE A 153 -1.20 -0.85 -13.91
CA ILE A 153 -2.04 -0.46 -12.77
C ILE A 153 -2.26 1.05 -12.74
N ALA A 154 -1.21 1.85 -12.96
CA ALA A 154 -1.35 3.31 -13.00
C ALA A 154 -2.12 3.77 -14.25
N ARG A 155 -1.83 3.17 -15.42
CA ARG A 155 -2.44 3.54 -16.69
C ARG A 155 -3.93 3.24 -16.75
N ASP A 156 -4.37 2.13 -16.17
CA ASP A 156 -5.77 1.70 -16.21
C ASP A 156 -6.64 2.44 -15.17
N GLU A 157 -6.06 3.35 -14.36
CA GLU A 157 -6.76 4.18 -13.37
C GLU A 157 -7.64 3.37 -12.39
N VAL A 158 -7.18 2.17 -12.02
CA VAL A 158 -7.91 1.26 -11.11
C VAL A 158 -7.75 1.61 -9.63
N ALA A 159 -7.00 2.67 -9.31
CA ALA A 159 -6.78 3.16 -7.95
C ALA A 159 -7.03 4.67 -7.83
N ASP A 160 -7.73 5.09 -6.77
CA ASP A 160 -8.00 6.51 -6.45
C ASP A 160 -6.71 7.27 -6.13
N HIS A 161 -5.78 6.59 -5.45
CA HIS A 161 -4.49 7.14 -5.05
C HIS A 161 -3.36 6.23 -5.50
N VAL A 162 -2.42 6.77 -6.29
CA VAL A 162 -1.23 6.05 -6.75
C VAL A 162 0.03 6.78 -6.31
N VAL A 163 0.93 6.08 -5.63
CA VAL A 163 2.29 6.56 -5.29
C VAL A 163 3.29 5.67 -6.02
N ILE A 164 4.17 6.27 -6.81
CA ILE A 164 5.14 5.56 -7.64
C ILE A 164 6.54 5.75 -7.07
N ALA A 165 7.17 4.66 -6.64
CA ALA A 165 8.59 4.59 -6.38
C ALA A 165 9.36 4.62 -7.71
N ARG A 166 9.83 5.81 -8.11
CA ARG A 166 10.46 6.07 -9.42
C ARG A 166 11.86 5.46 -9.51
N SER A 167 11.92 4.14 -9.66
CA SER A 167 13.14 3.34 -9.79
C SER A 167 12.82 2.02 -10.53
N ASP A 168 13.73 1.59 -11.41
CA ASP A 168 13.66 0.26 -12.05
C ASP A 168 14.33 -0.83 -11.20
N ASP A 169 15.05 -0.46 -10.14
CA ASP A 169 15.64 -1.42 -9.20
C ASP A 169 14.58 -1.84 -8.16
N PRO A 170 14.17 -3.12 -8.13
CA PRO A 170 13.11 -3.61 -7.24
C PRO A 170 13.50 -3.56 -5.76
N CYS A 171 14.79 -3.59 -5.42
CA CYS A 171 15.24 -3.43 -4.03
C CYS A 171 15.05 -1.99 -3.57
N VAL A 172 15.35 -1.01 -4.42
CA VAL A 172 15.11 0.41 -4.10
C VAL A 172 13.62 0.72 -4.07
N VAL A 173 12.83 0.15 -5.00
CA VAL A 173 11.36 0.26 -4.96
C VAL A 173 10.81 -0.22 -3.62
N LYS A 174 11.27 -1.39 -3.14
CA LYS A 174 10.86 -1.94 -1.85
C LYS A 174 11.17 -0.98 -0.71
N GLU A 175 12.37 -0.41 -0.64
CA GLU A 175 12.76 0.55 0.40
C GLU A 175 11.93 1.84 0.38
N VAL A 176 11.59 2.33 -0.81
CA VAL A 176 10.69 3.49 -0.97
C VAL A 176 9.26 3.12 -0.56
N HIS A 177 8.78 1.92 -0.87
CA HIS A 177 7.48 1.43 -0.38
C HIS A 177 7.45 1.35 1.15
N VAL A 178 8.50 0.82 1.79
CA VAL A 178 8.65 0.79 3.26
C VAL A 178 8.51 2.19 3.84
N THR A 179 9.31 3.13 3.32
CA THR A 179 9.25 4.53 3.74
C THR A 179 7.84 5.10 3.55
N THR A 180 7.22 4.83 2.40
CA THR A 180 5.89 5.34 2.06
C THR A 180 4.83 4.85 3.04
N TYR A 181 4.75 3.53 3.31
CA TYR A 181 3.71 3.02 4.18
C TYR A 181 3.93 3.35 5.66
N HIS A 182 5.17 3.59 6.09
CA HIS A 182 5.44 4.14 7.43
C HIS A 182 4.92 5.58 7.56
N ILE A 183 5.09 6.41 6.52
CA ILE A 183 4.47 7.75 6.47
C ILE A 183 2.94 7.63 6.42
N LEU A 184 2.38 6.68 5.66
CA LEU A 184 0.93 6.45 5.63
C LEU A 184 0.43 6.11 7.03
N TRP A 185 1.05 5.15 7.70
CA TRP A 185 0.68 4.76 9.07
C TRP A 185 0.72 5.95 10.03
N GLU A 186 1.83 6.71 10.04
CA GLU A 186 2.00 7.85 10.95
C GLU A 186 0.92 8.91 10.72
N LEU A 187 0.79 9.38 9.47
CA LEU A 187 -0.10 10.49 9.15
C LEU A 187 -1.57 10.09 9.20
N VAL A 188 -1.93 8.84 8.90
CA VAL A 188 -3.31 8.34 9.11
C VAL A 188 -3.68 8.44 10.58
N HIS A 189 -2.80 8.06 11.51
CA HIS A 189 -3.07 8.22 12.94
C HIS A 189 -3.16 9.68 13.36
N VAL A 190 -2.33 10.57 12.80
CA VAL A 190 -2.42 12.02 13.04
C VAL A 190 -3.80 12.56 12.63
N PHE A 191 -4.27 12.24 11.43
CA PHE A 191 -5.59 12.69 10.97
C PHE A 191 -6.74 12.03 11.75
N PHE A 192 -6.62 10.74 12.05
CA PHE A 192 -7.62 9.99 12.81
C PHE A 192 -7.77 10.51 14.26
N GLU A 193 -6.69 10.96 14.89
CA GLU A 193 -6.73 11.51 16.26
C GLU A 193 -7.10 12.99 16.33
N GLN A 194 -7.23 13.65 15.19
CA GLN A 194 -7.64 15.04 15.08
C GLN A 194 -8.97 15.16 14.31
N PRO A 195 -10.12 14.68 14.88
CA PRO A 195 -11.39 14.74 14.16
C PRO A 195 -11.79 16.15 13.74
N GLY A 196 -11.31 17.20 14.43
CA GLY A 196 -11.54 18.58 14.02
C GLY A 196 -10.95 18.96 12.65
N LEU A 197 -9.99 18.18 12.13
CA LEU A 197 -9.47 18.29 10.77
C LEU A 197 -10.31 17.52 9.75
N LEU A 198 -11.14 16.58 10.20
CA LEU A 198 -12.04 15.81 9.37
C LEU A 198 -13.37 16.57 9.23
N GLY A 199 -13.91 16.66 8.01
CA GLY A 199 -15.22 17.28 7.81
C GLY A 199 -16.29 16.63 8.69
N ARG A 200 -17.30 17.39 9.16
CA ARG A 200 -18.37 16.88 10.05
C ARG A 200 -19.14 15.66 9.52
N GLU A 201 -19.08 15.40 8.21
CA GLU A 201 -19.68 14.24 7.53
C GLU A 201 -18.81 12.97 7.58
N ALA A 202 -17.56 13.08 8.02
CA ALA A 202 -16.62 11.97 8.15
C ALA A 202 -16.69 11.27 9.52
N ILE A 203 -17.26 11.93 10.54
CA ILE A 203 -17.24 11.51 11.96
C ILE A 203 -18.62 10.99 12.43
N ARG A 204 -19.60 10.92 11.54
CA ARG A 204 -20.97 10.49 11.88
C ARG A 204 -21.08 8.97 11.97
#